data_AF-A0A7C1K2R8-F1
#
_entry.id   AF-A0A7C1K2R8-F1
#
_cell.length_a   1.000
_cell.length_b   1.000
_cell.length_c   1.000
_cell.angle_alpha   90.00
_cell.angle_beta   90.00
_cell.angle_gamma   90.00
#
_symmetry.space_group_name_H-M   'P 1'
#
loop_
_entity.id
_entity.type
_entity.pdbx_description
1 polymer ?
#
loop_
_entity_poly.entity_id
_entity_poly.type
_entity_poly.pdbx_seq_one_letter_code
_entity_poly.pdbx_strand_id
1 'polypeptide(L)'
;MEKLPPVPDLRVHLRELLAQVPPGRVTTCMELAQALGSRQAARWVGHFLLHHEHNRQCACHRVVRAEGELGGYIGRLEEKIERLAAEGIVLEQGRVPLERFGYRDFQTRHPLLRLRRLQLRLANRVVLCPPANLPQSLAGVDVAYPSEYEAVASYALVDAQTAQLRWSVTVRQKIVFPYITSFLGFRELPVLVAAIEQARRAGQLAEVLLVDGSGVLHQRHAGIASHLGVLTGLTTVGVTKKLLCGNVDIAGMDLGTARDVVHEGQVVGIALRTSPRSKRPIFISPGHKCDLRFCQTVVQMVLRGRRLPEPLYWADRLCRQAAK
;
A
#
# COMPACT_ATOMS: atom_id res chain seq x y z
N MET A 1 -10.67 0.85 -20.78
CA MET A 1 -9.85 0.77 -19.55
C MET A 1 -9.98 -0.62 -18.98
N GLU A 2 -8.88 -1.27 -18.61
CA GLU A 2 -8.94 -2.63 -18.06
C GLU A 2 -9.61 -2.60 -16.68
N LYS A 3 -10.57 -3.50 -16.44
CA LYS A 3 -11.23 -3.57 -15.14
C LYS A 3 -10.29 -4.22 -14.13
N LEU A 4 -10.02 -3.53 -13.02
CA LEU A 4 -9.35 -4.14 -11.87
C LEU A 4 -10.19 -5.35 -11.44
N PRO A 5 -9.60 -6.55 -11.28
CA PRO A 5 -10.36 -7.69 -10.79
C PRO A 5 -10.90 -7.40 -9.37
N PRO A 6 -12.02 -8.03 -8.99
CA PRO A 6 -12.63 -7.79 -7.71
C PRO A 6 -11.64 -8.07 -6.58
N VAL A 7 -11.47 -7.06 -5.73
CA VAL A 7 -10.58 -7.11 -4.57
C VAL A 7 -11.27 -7.94 -3.48
N PRO A 8 -10.62 -9.00 -2.95
CA PRO A 8 -11.24 -9.86 -1.95
C PRO A 8 -11.45 -9.12 -0.62
N ASP A 9 -12.55 -9.43 0.07
CA ASP A 9 -12.72 -9.01 1.46
C ASP A 9 -11.91 -9.93 2.38
N LEU A 10 -10.74 -9.46 2.80
CA LEU A 10 -9.86 -10.24 3.66
C LEU A 10 -10.44 -10.47 5.06
N ARG A 11 -11.38 -9.64 5.53
CA ARG A 11 -12.01 -9.83 6.84
C ARG A 11 -12.87 -11.09 6.84
N VAL A 12 -13.60 -11.34 5.74
CA VAL A 12 -14.38 -12.58 5.55
C VAL A 12 -13.44 -13.78 5.54
N HIS A 13 -12.39 -13.75 4.71
CA HIS A 13 -11.42 -14.84 4.64
C HIS A 13 -10.70 -15.11 5.96
N LEU A 14 -10.37 -14.07 6.73
CA LEU A 14 -9.73 -14.26 8.02
C LEU A 14 -10.67 -14.89 9.04
N ARG A 15 -11.97 -14.53 9.06
CA ARG A 15 -12.96 -15.20 9.92
C ARG A 15 -13.14 -16.67 9.53
N GLU A 16 -13.19 -16.98 8.24
CA GLU A 16 -13.22 -18.36 7.75
C GLU A 16 -12.01 -19.18 8.23
N LEU A 17 -10.81 -18.59 8.18
CA LEU A 17 -9.59 -19.23 8.68
C LEU A 17 -9.63 -19.42 10.20
N LEU A 18 -10.06 -18.42 10.96
CA LEU A 18 -10.18 -18.52 12.42
C LEU A 18 -11.13 -19.65 12.84
N ALA A 19 -12.25 -19.83 12.11
CA ALA A 19 -13.21 -20.88 12.38
C ALA A 19 -12.66 -22.31 12.14
N GLN A 20 -11.58 -22.45 11.36
CA GLN A 20 -10.96 -23.75 11.11
C GLN A 20 -10.05 -24.23 12.25
N VAL A 21 -9.62 -23.37 13.17
CA VAL A 21 -8.76 -23.78 14.30
C VAL A 21 -9.61 -24.57 15.29
N PRO A 22 -9.45 -25.89 15.44
CA PRO A 22 -10.33 -26.70 16.28
C PRO A 22 -10.05 -26.47 17.77
N PRO A 23 -11.00 -26.82 18.66
CA PRO A 23 -10.73 -26.88 20.09
C PRO A 23 -9.49 -27.72 20.40
N GLY A 24 -8.66 -27.28 21.35
CA GLY A 24 -7.43 -27.98 21.74
C GLY A 24 -6.26 -27.76 20.78
N ARG A 25 -6.37 -26.75 19.91
CA ARG A 25 -5.31 -26.27 19.03
C ARG A 25 -5.19 -24.75 19.08
N VAL A 26 -4.00 -24.25 18.76
CA VAL A 26 -3.70 -22.82 18.62
C VAL A 26 -3.04 -22.53 17.28
N THR A 27 -3.17 -21.30 16.82
CA THR A 27 -2.43 -20.80 15.65
C THR A 27 -1.78 -19.47 15.96
N THR A 28 -1.02 -18.91 15.02
CA THR A 28 -0.39 -17.59 15.17
C THR A 28 -0.90 -16.61 14.11
N CYS A 29 -0.72 -15.31 14.37
CA CYS A 29 -0.97 -14.29 13.35
C CYS A 29 -0.15 -14.52 12.07
N MET A 30 1.04 -15.14 12.19
CA MET A 30 1.91 -15.46 11.07
C MET A 30 1.32 -16.60 10.22
N GLU A 31 0.82 -17.66 10.87
CA GLU A 31 0.19 -18.80 10.18
C GLU A 31 -1.09 -18.37 9.46
N LEU A 32 -1.94 -17.56 10.11
CA LEU A 32 -3.12 -16.97 9.47
C LEU A 32 -2.75 -16.08 8.28
N ALA A 33 -1.71 -15.26 8.41
CA ALA A 33 -1.21 -14.43 7.31
C ALA A 33 -0.66 -15.27 6.14
N GLN A 34 0.03 -16.37 6.45
CA GLN A 34 0.51 -17.32 5.47
C GLN A 34 -0.65 -18.04 4.76
N ALA A 35 -1.69 -18.44 5.49
CA ALA A 35 -2.92 -19.00 4.93
C ALA A 35 -3.67 -17.99 4.03
N LEU A 36 -3.64 -16.70 4.35
CA LEU A 36 -4.13 -15.65 3.44
C LEU A 36 -3.27 -15.49 2.18
N GLY A 37 -2.03 -16.00 2.19
CA GLY A 37 -1.11 -16.00 1.05
C GLY A 37 0.02 -14.96 1.14
N SER A 38 0.22 -14.31 2.30
CA SER A 38 1.35 -13.40 2.51
C SER A 38 1.63 -13.15 3.99
N ARG A 39 2.86 -13.49 4.44
CA ARG A 39 3.35 -13.18 5.79
C ARG A 39 3.31 -11.69 6.14
N GLN A 40 3.35 -10.79 5.15
CA GLN A 40 3.23 -9.34 5.36
C GLN A 40 1.86 -8.92 5.95
N ALA A 41 0.85 -9.79 5.88
CA ALA A 41 -0.45 -9.54 6.46
C ALA A 41 -0.49 -9.74 7.99
N ALA A 42 0.55 -10.32 8.62
CA ALA A 42 0.54 -10.67 10.04
C ALA A 42 0.20 -9.48 10.97
N ARG A 43 0.73 -8.29 10.65
CA ARG A 43 0.41 -7.07 11.42
C ARG A 43 -1.06 -6.68 11.30
N TRP A 44 -1.62 -6.80 10.09
CA TRP A 44 -3.04 -6.52 9.87
C TRP A 44 -3.92 -7.57 10.54
N VAL A 45 -3.54 -8.86 10.49
CA VAL A 45 -4.23 -9.93 11.23
C VAL A 45 -4.29 -9.57 12.71
N GLY A 46 -3.15 -9.25 13.34
CA GLY A 46 -3.12 -8.83 14.75
C GLY A 46 -4.02 -7.61 15.02
N HIS A 47 -3.99 -6.58 14.17
CA HIS A 47 -4.89 -5.43 14.28
C HIS A 47 -6.36 -5.85 14.18
N PHE A 48 -6.74 -6.69 13.22
CA PHE A 48 -8.11 -7.16 13.07
C PHE A 48 -8.60 -7.91 14.32
N LEU A 49 -7.76 -8.80 14.87
CA LEU A 49 -8.07 -9.56 16.08
C LEU A 49 -8.22 -8.67 17.33
N LEU A 50 -7.71 -7.43 17.31
CA LEU A 50 -7.85 -6.46 18.39
C LEU A 50 -9.07 -5.55 18.27
N HIS A 51 -9.77 -5.52 17.14
CA HIS A 51 -10.80 -4.49 16.89
C HIS A 51 -12.12 -5.03 16.34
N HIS A 52 -12.17 -6.25 15.81
CA HIS A 52 -13.45 -6.83 15.37
C HIS A 52 -14.32 -7.25 16.56
N GLU A 53 -15.62 -7.37 16.33
CA GLU A 53 -16.57 -7.81 17.36
C GLU A 53 -16.25 -9.24 17.84
N HIS A 54 -16.06 -9.37 19.14
CA HIS A 54 -15.85 -10.66 19.80
C HIS A 54 -17.16 -11.12 20.45
N ASN A 55 -17.65 -12.29 20.05
CA ASN A 55 -18.74 -12.99 20.71
C ASN A 55 -18.24 -14.28 21.37
N ARG A 56 -19.09 -14.99 22.12
CA ARG A 56 -18.72 -16.25 22.79
C ARG A 56 -18.24 -17.35 21.83
N GLN A 57 -18.66 -17.31 20.56
CA GLN A 57 -18.26 -18.27 19.53
C GLN A 57 -16.92 -17.90 18.86
N CYS A 58 -16.35 -16.73 19.18
CA CYS A 58 -15.13 -16.25 18.56
C CYS A 58 -13.90 -17.09 18.97
N ALA A 59 -13.19 -17.63 17.98
CA ALA A 59 -12.01 -18.47 18.16
C ALA A 59 -10.69 -17.69 18.41
N CYS A 60 -10.74 -16.37 18.65
CA CYS A 60 -9.53 -15.55 18.79
C CYS A 60 -8.65 -15.89 20.00
N HIS A 61 -9.23 -16.50 21.04
CA HIS A 61 -8.47 -17.03 22.18
C HIS A 61 -7.46 -18.11 21.74
N ARG A 62 -7.72 -18.82 20.63
CA ARG A 62 -6.80 -19.82 20.03
C ARG A 62 -5.68 -19.19 19.19
N VAL A 63 -5.58 -17.86 19.09
CA VAL A 63 -4.49 -17.19 18.36
C VAL A 63 -3.44 -16.68 19.33
N VAL A 64 -2.21 -17.16 19.24
CA VAL A 64 -1.07 -16.76 20.09
C VAL A 64 0.00 -16.00 19.29
N ARG A 65 1.02 -15.47 19.98
CA ARG A 65 2.18 -14.82 19.35
C ARG A 65 3.08 -15.87 18.70
N ALA A 66 4.10 -15.42 17.96
CA ALA A 66 4.89 -16.28 17.09
C ALA A 66 5.64 -17.38 17.86
N GLU A 67 6.01 -17.11 19.11
CA GLU A 67 6.76 -18.01 19.98
C GLU A 67 5.89 -18.60 21.11
N GLY A 68 4.57 -18.63 20.88
CA GLY A 68 3.59 -19.23 21.80
C GLY A 68 3.18 -18.34 22.97
N GLU A 69 3.72 -17.12 23.10
CA GLU A 69 3.27 -16.20 24.15
C GLU A 69 1.81 -15.84 23.95
N LEU A 70 1.12 -15.65 25.06
CA LEU A 70 -0.24 -15.17 25.04
C LEU A 70 -0.26 -13.69 24.62
N GLY A 71 -0.76 -13.43 23.42
CA GLY A 71 -1.18 -12.08 23.03
C GLY A 71 -2.56 -11.76 23.61
N GLY A 72 -2.84 -10.49 23.85
CA GLY A 72 -4.21 -10.02 24.11
C GLY A 72 -5.07 -9.98 22.83
N TYR A 73 -6.39 -9.98 23.03
CA TYR A 73 -7.42 -9.49 22.10
C TYR A 73 -8.35 -8.57 22.92
N ILE A 74 -9.49 -8.08 22.40
CA ILE A 74 -10.44 -7.35 23.27
C ILE A 74 -10.95 -8.31 24.35
N GLY A 75 -10.39 -8.23 25.55
CA GLY A 75 -10.66 -9.13 26.67
C GLY A 75 -9.52 -9.11 27.71
N ARG A 76 -9.75 -9.82 28.81
CA ARG A 76 -8.77 -10.05 29.87
C ARG A 76 -7.91 -11.28 29.53
N LEU A 77 -6.61 -11.21 29.78
CA LEU A 77 -5.69 -12.32 29.51
C LEU A 77 -6.14 -13.60 30.24
N GLU A 78 -6.76 -13.42 31.41
CA GLU A 78 -7.38 -14.44 32.23
C GLU A 78 -8.46 -15.23 31.48
N GLU A 79 -9.38 -14.57 30.78
CA GLU A 79 -10.44 -15.24 29.99
C GLU A 79 -9.84 -16.13 28.90
N LYS A 80 -8.78 -15.65 28.24
CA LYS A 80 -8.07 -16.42 27.23
C LYS A 80 -7.45 -17.68 27.83
N ILE A 81 -6.81 -17.57 28.99
CA ILE A 81 -6.21 -18.71 29.70
C ILE A 81 -7.29 -19.72 30.09
N GLU A 82 -8.41 -19.26 30.66
CA GLU A 82 -9.54 -20.12 31.04
C GLU A 82 -10.09 -20.89 29.86
N ARG A 83 -10.31 -20.23 28.72
CA ARG A 83 -10.83 -20.87 27.51
C ARG A 83 -9.83 -21.86 26.89
N LEU A 84 -8.54 -21.52 26.86
CA LEU A 84 -7.50 -22.44 26.41
C LEU A 84 -7.42 -23.67 27.32
N ALA A 85 -7.48 -23.48 28.64
CA ALA A 85 -7.46 -24.57 29.62
C ALA A 85 -8.70 -25.47 29.50
N ALA A 86 -9.89 -24.89 29.30
CA ALA A 86 -11.13 -25.64 29.05
C ALA A 86 -11.07 -26.51 27.79
N GLU A 87 -10.19 -26.17 26.84
CA GLU A 87 -9.91 -26.94 25.64
C GLU A 87 -8.70 -27.89 25.77
N GLY A 88 -8.14 -28.04 26.97
CA GLY A 88 -7.03 -28.94 27.26
C GLY A 88 -5.64 -28.40 26.87
N ILE A 89 -5.52 -27.09 26.61
CA ILE A 89 -4.24 -26.47 26.27
C ILE A 89 -3.52 -26.05 27.56
N VAL A 90 -2.32 -26.60 27.74
CA VAL A 90 -1.47 -26.34 28.92
C VAL A 90 -0.33 -25.40 28.54
N LEU A 91 -0.05 -24.43 29.41
CA LEU A 91 1.07 -23.50 29.25
C LEU A 91 2.34 -24.06 29.89
N GLU A 92 3.46 -23.93 29.20
CA GLU A 92 4.80 -24.23 29.69
C GLU A 92 5.60 -22.93 29.73
N GLN A 93 6.10 -22.56 30.92
CA GLN A 93 6.81 -21.29 31.13
C GLN A 93 6.01 -20.07 30.63
N GLY A 94 4.68 -20.09 30.78
CA GLY A 94 3.78 -19.01 30.36
C GLY A 94 3.50 -18.95 28.85
N ARG A 95 3.88 -19.98 28.08
CA ARG A 95 3.69 -20.07 26.62
C ARG A 95 2.93 -21.32 26.24
N VAL A 96 2.22 -21.29 25.12
CA VAL A 96 1.64 -22.50 24.52
C VAL A 96 2.72 -23.22 23.72
N PRO A 97 3.02 -24.50 23.99
CA PRO A 97 3.94 -25.30 23.18
C PRO A 97 3.39 -25.51 21.76
N LEU A 98 3.87 -24.72 20.80
CA LEU A 98 3.39 -24.76 19.41
C LEU A 98 3.67 -26.11 18.73
N GLU A 99 4.68 -26.86 19.17
CA GLU A 99 4.99 -28.20 18.65
C GLU A 99 3.86 -29.20 18.96
N ARG A 100 3.14 -28.98 20.07
CA ARG A 100 2.08 -29.87 20.56
C ARG A 100 0.69 -29.42 20.14
N PHE A 101 0.45 -28.11 20.22
CA PHE A 101 -0.89 -27.54 20.02
C PHE A 101 -1.03 -26.74 18.72
N GLY A 102 0.05 -26.54 17.96
CA GLY A 102 0.04 -25.73 16.75
C GLY A 102 -0.87 -26.28 15.64
N TYR A 103 -1.62 -25.39 15.01
CA TYR A 103 -2.47 -25.65 13.85
C TYR A 103 -2.01 -24.81 12.66
N ARG A 104 -1.71 -25.50 11.56
CA ARG A 104 -1.19 -24.90 10.31
C ARG A 104 -1.93 -25.37 9.06
N ASP A 105 -2.79 -26.39 9.16
CA ASP A 105 -3.43 -27.07 8.02
C ASP A 105 -4.70 -26.35 7.52
N PHE A 106 -4.57 -25.07 7.21
CA PHE A 106 -5.68 -24.24 6.73
C PHE A 106 -6.12 -24.61 5.31
N GLN A 107 -7.43 -24.74 5.11
CA GLN A 107 -8.07 -24.81 3.81
C GLN A 107 -8.37 -23.39 3.31
N THR A 108 -7.72 -22.96 2.23
CA THR A 108 -7.75 -21.56 1.78
C THR A 108 -7.44 -21.43 0.30
N ARG A 109 -8.03 -20.40 -0.32
CA ARG A 109 -7.72 -20.03 -1.72
C ARG A 109 -6.53 -19.07 -1.84
N HIS A 110 -5.88 -18.73 -0.72
CA HIS A 110 -4.76 -17.79 -0.64
C HIS A 110 -5.04 -16.45 -1.37
N PRO A 111 -6.03 -15.65 -0.92
CA PRO A 111 -6.46 -14.44 -1.62
C PRO A 111 -5.31 -13.46 -1.94
N LEU A 112 -4.33 -13.30 -1.05
CA LEU A 112 -3.16 -12.44 -1.28
C LEU A 112 -2.18 -13.01 -2.30
N LEU A 113 -2.09 -14.34 -2.42
CA LEU A 113 -1.27 -14.97 -3.46
C LEU A 113 -1.84 -14.68 -4.85
N ARG A 114 -3.17 -14.69 -5.00
CA ARG A 114 -3.86 -14.29 -6.24
C ARG A 114 -3.55 -12.83 -6.60
N LEU A 115 -3.59 -11.92 -5.63
CA LEU A 115 -3.23 -10.51 -5.83
C LEU A 115 -1.75 -10.33 -6.17
N ARG A 116 -0.85 -11.11 -5.56
CA ARG A 116 0.58 -11.14 -5.91
C ARG A 116 0.81 -11.58 -7.36
N ARG A 117 0.11 -12.63 -7.82
CA ARG A 117 0.19 -13.07 -9.23
C ARG A 117 -0.30 -11.99 -10.19
N LEU A 118 -1.33 -11.24 -9.82
CA LEU A 118 -1.79 -10.09 -10.59
C LEU A 118 -0.74 -8.98 -10.65
N GLN A 119 -0.09 -8.66 -9.53
CA GLN A 119 1.02 -7.70 -9.51
C GLN A 119 2.13 -8.07 -10.49
N LEU A 120 2.55 -9.34 -10.51
CA LEU A 120 3.58 -9.81 -11.43
C LEU A 120 3.13 -9.69 -12.90
N ARG A 121 1.87 -10.01 -13.22
CA ARG A 121 1.32 -9.82 -14.57
C ARG A 121 1.27 -8.35 -14.98
N LEU A 122 0.95 -7.45 -14.06
CA LEU A 122 0.94 -6.01 -14.31
C LEU A 122 2.35 -5.44 -14.48
N ALA A 123 3.31 -5.91 -13.67
CA ALA A 123 4.73 -5.53 -13.78
C ALA A 123 5.28 -5.83 -15.18
N ASN A 124 4.97 -7.00 -15.74
CA ASN A 124 5.39 -7.41 -17.08
C ASN A 124 4.80 -6.54 -18.22
N ARG A 125 3.81 -5.68 -17.91
CA ARG A 125 3.17 -4.77 -18.88
C ARG A 125 3.62 -3.32 -18.68
N VAL A 126 4.51 -3.06 -17.72
CA VAL A 126 5.10 -1.75 -17.55
C VAL A 126 6.01 -1.47 -18.75
N VAL A 127 5.78 -0.33 -19.41
CA VAL A 127 6.62 0.16 -20.50
C VAL A 127 7.55 1.23 -19.94
N LEU A 128 8.85 1.04 -20.04
CA LEU A 128 9.87 1.99 -19.56
C LEU A 128 10.42 2.87 -20.68
N CYS A 129 9.55 3.26 -21.61
CA CYS A 129 9.86 4.14 -22.71
C CYS A 129 9.12 5.46 -22.50
N PRO A 130 9.82 6.60 -22.36
CA PRO A 130 9.19 7.90 -22.16
C PRO A 130 8.53 8.43 -23.44
N PRO A 131 7.58 9.39 -23.32
CA PRO A 131 7.09 10.14 -24.47
C PRO A 131 8.22 10.98 -25.09
N ALA A 132 8.09 11.30 -26.38
CA ALA A 132 9.09 12.08 -27.10
C ALA A 132 9.23 13.54 -26.59
N ASN A 133 8.14 14.12 -26.08
CA ASN A 133 8.07 15.51 -25.64
C ASN A 133 7.83 15.59 -24.13
N LEU A 134 8.28 16.69 -23.53
CA LEU A 134 7.94 17.03 -22.15
C LEU A 134 6.46 17.43 -22.05
N PRO A 135 5.78 17.08 -20.94
CA PRO A 135 4.36 17.36 -20.79
C PRO A 135 4.09 18.84 -20.57
N GLN A 136 2.97 19.34 -21.08
CA GLN A 136 2.45 20.68 -20.77
C GLN A 136 1.53 20.67 -19.54
N SER A 137 1.02 19.49 -19.19
CA SER A 137 0.11 19.28 -18.06
C SER A 137 0.54 18.10 -17.18
N LEU A 138 0.54 18.31 -15.86
CA LEU A 138 0.79 17.26 -14.88
C LEU A 138 -0.31 17.26 -13.83
N ALA A 139 -0.66 16.08 -13.33
CA ALA A 139 -1.55 15.98 -12.18
C ALA A 139 -0.96 15.14 -11.06
N GLY A 140 -1.22 15.53 -9.82
CA GLY A 140 -0.90 14.74 -8.65
C GLY A 140 -2.13 13.94 -8.22
N VAL A 141 -1.93 12.70 -7.77
CA VAL A 141 -2.97 11.92 -7.13
C VAL A 141 -2.50 11.38 -5.79
N ASP A 142 -3.39 11.45 -4.80
CA ASP A 142 -3.16 10.98 -3.43
C ASP A 142 -4.47 10.53 -2.80
N VAL A 143 -4.39 9.78 -1.69
CA VAL A 143 -5.54 9.25 -0.96
C VAL A 143 -5.41 9.53 0.54
N ALA A 144 -6.48 10.06 1.13
CA ALA A 144 -6.66 10.16 2.57
C ALA A 144 -7.73 9.19 3.07
N TYR A 145 -7.67 8.82 4.35
CA TYR A 145 -8.56 7.84 4.95
C TYR A 145 -9.31 8.48 6.14
N PRO A 146 -10.59 8.86 5.97
CA PRO A 146 -11.44 9.30 7.08
C PRO A 146 -11.64 8.20 8.13
N SER A 147 -11.67 6.94 7.69
CA SER A 147 -11.82 5.75 8.54
C SER A 147 -11.11 4.55 7.90
N GLU A 148 -11.12 3.39 8.56
CA GLU A 148 -10.56 2.16 7.98
C GLU A 148 -11.36 1.61 6.77
N TYR A 149 -12.62 2.06 6.63
CA TYR A 149 -13.62 1.60 5.65
C TYR A 149 -13.91 2.63 4.56
N GLU A 150 -13.24 3.78 4.59
CA GLU A 150 -13.49 4.87 3.67
C GLU A 150 -12.17 5.50 3.19
N ALA A 151 -12.15 5.90 1.92
CA ALA A 151 -11.04 6.60 1.30
C ALA A 151 -11.55 7.81 0.51
N VAL A 152 -10.75 8.86 0.50
CA VAL A 152 -10.94 10.06 -0.31
C VAL A 152 -9.72 10.21 -1.19
N ALA A 153 -9.86 10.00 -2.50
CA ALA A 153 -8.82 10.33 -3.47
C ALA A 153 -8.94 11.79 -3.89
N SER A 154 -7.82 12.38 -4.25
CA SER A 154 -7.76 13.67 -4.95
C SER A 154 -7.00 13.52 -6.27
N TYR A 155 -7.37 14.37 -7.21
CA TYR A 155 -6.65 14.60 -8.45
C TYR A 155 -6.44 16.11 -8.57
N ALA A 156 -5.19 16.55 -8.71
CA ALA A 156 -4.82 17.96 -8.74
C ALA A 156 -3.99 18.26 -9.99
N LEU A 157 -4.63 18.86 -11.00
CA LEU A 157 -4.02 19.29 -12.25
C LEU A 157 -3.28 20.60 -12.07
N VAL A 158 -2.02 20.64 -12.49
CA VAL A 158 -1.21 21.87 -12.53
C VAL A 158 -0.71 22.13 -13.95
N ASP A 159 -0.42 23.39 -14.20
CA ASP A 159 0.32 23.82 -15.38
C ASP A 159 1.82 23.48 -15.23
N ALA A 160 2.43 22.86 -16.24
CA ALA A 160 3.81 22.36 -16.13
C ALA A 160 4.86 23.47 -15.99
N GLN A 161 4.59 24.67 -16.53
CA GLN A 161 5.55 25.77 -16.54
C GLN A 161 5.51 26.56 -15.24
N THR A 162 4.31 26.88 -14.77
CA THR A 162 4.07 27.71 -13.58
C THR A 162 3.98 26.89 -12.30
N ALA A 163 3.63 25.59 -12.40
CA ALA A 163 3.27 24.70 -11.30
C ALA A 163 2.05 25.17 -10.50
N GLN A 164 1.23 26.07 -11.06
CA GLN A 164 0.01 26.55 -10.44
C GLN A 164 -1.12 25.54 -10.60
N LEU A 165 -1.93 25.37 -9.56
CA LEU A 165 -3.13 24.54 -9.59
C LEU A 165 -4.14 25.13 -10.59
N ARG A 166 -4.53 24.33 -11.58
CA ARG A 166 -5.47 24.68 -12.64
C ARG A 166 -6.85 24.11 -12.39
N TRP A 167 -6.91 22.87 -11.90
CA TRP A 167 -8.17 22.17 -11.67
C TRP A 167 -7.95 21.05 -10.66
N SER A 168 -9.01 20.66 -9.95
CA SER A 168 -8.95 19.49 -9.07
C SER A 168 -10.31 18.85 -8.85
N VAL A 169 -10.29 17.59 -8.43
CA VAL A 169 -11.47 16.87 -7.96
C VAL A 169 -11.11 15.96 -6.80
N THR A 170 -12.08 15.73 -5.91
CA THR A 170 -11.99 14.72 -4.85
C THR A 170 -13.10 13.69 -5.02
N VAL A 171 -12.78 12.43 -4.72
CA VAL A 171 -13.73 11.31 -4.81
C VAL A 171 -13.67 10.50 -3.53
N ARG A 172 -14.82 10.34 -2.89
CA ARG A 172 -14.99 9.59 -1.64
C ARG A 172 -15.66 8.26 -1.93
N GLN A 173 -15.09 7.15 -1.44
CA GLN A 173 -15.61 5.80 -1.64
C GLN A 173 -15.39 4.92 -0.42
N LYS A 174 -16.28 3.94 -0.25
CA LYS A 174 -16.06 2.83 0.69
C LYS A 174 -14.94 1.93 0.19
N ILE A 175 -14.12 1.45 1.10
CA ILE A 175 -13.03 0.51 0.84
C ILE A 175 -13.18 -0.73 1.71
N VAL A 176 -12.91 -1.89 1.11
CA VAL A 176 -12.95 -3.19 1.80
C VAL A 176 -11.55 -3.72 2.09
N PHE A 177 -10.55 -3.35 1.30
CA PHE A 177 -9.21 -3.91 1.44
C PHE A 177 -8.39 -3.20 2.54
N PRO A 178 -7.77 -3.94 3.46
CA PRO A 178 -6.99 -3.35 4.54
C PRO A 178 -5.63 -2.82 4.09
N TYR A 179 -4.97 -2.04 4.96
CA TYR A 179 -3.58 -1.67 4.73
C TYR A 179 -2.67 -2.87 4.99
N ILE A 180 -2.10 -3.42 3.91
CA ILE A 180 -1.06 -4.44 3.94
C ILE A 180 0.11 -3.94 3.09
N THR A 181 1.30 -3.91 3.69
CA THR A 181 2.54 -3.53 2.99
C THR A 181 2.66 -4.31 1.68
N SER A 182 3.13 -3.64 0.62
CA SER A 182 3.23 -4.17 -0.75
C SER A 182 1.89 -4.45 -1.48
N PHE A 183 0.73 -4.35 -0.82
CA PHE A 183 -0.60 -4.53 -1.43
C PHE A 183 -1.45 -3.25 -1.43
N LEU A 184 -0.84 -2.09 -1.12
CA LEU A 184 -1.52 -0.79 -1.03
C LEU A 184 -2.36 -0.46 -2.27
N GLY A 185 -1.88 -0.80 -3.48
CA GLY A 185 -2.61 -0.59 -4.71
C GLY A 185 -4.03 -1.17 -4.69
N PHE A 186 -4.25 -2.32 -4.07
CA PHE A 186 -5.60 -2.91 -4.01
C PHE A 186 -6.57 -2.17 -3.08
N ARG A 187 -6.04 -1.35 -2.18
CA ARG A 187 -6.82 -0.46 -1.31
C ARG A 187 -7.18 0.86 -2.01
N GLU A 188 -6.28 1.40 -2.82
CA GLU A 188 -6.37 2.78 -3.35
C GLU A 188 -6.76 2.87 -4.83
N LEU A 189 -6.40 1.88 -5.66
CA LEU A 189 -6.65 1.93 -7.10
C LEU A 189 -8.13 2.18 -7.46
N PRO A 190 -9.14 1.55 -6.82
CA PRO A 190 -10.53 1.81 -7.17
C PRO A 190 -10.93 3.30 -7.07
N VAL A 191 -10.54 3.97 -5.97
CA VAL A 191 -10.91 5.37 -5.73
C VAL A 191 -10.06 6.33 -6.56
N LEU A 192 -8.78 6.02 -6.79
CA LEU A 192 -7.90 6.78 -7.68
C LEU A 192 -8.39 6.74 -9.13
N VAL A 193 -8.77 5.55 -9.62
CA VAL A 193 -9.34 5.37 -10.95
C VAL A 193 -10.63 6.17 -11.10
N ALA A 194 -11.48 6.20 -10.07
CA ALA A 194 -12.70 7.00 -10.10
C ALA A 194 -12.41 8.51 -10.20
N ALA A 195 -11.40 9.03 -9.49
CA ALA A 195 -10.98 10.43 -9.61
C ALA A 195 -10.43 10.76 -11.01
N ILE A 196 -9.64 9.86 -11.60
CA ILE A 196 -9.11 10.01 -12.97
C ILE A 196 -10.23 9.98 -14.01
N GLU A 197 -11.23 9.12 -13.85
CA GLU A 197 -12.40 9.10 -14.75
C GLU A 197 -13.21 10.39 -14.67
N GLN A 198 -13.35 10.99 -13.49
CA GLN A 198 -13.99 12.31 -13.35
C GLN A 198 -13.17 13.39 -14.05
N ALA A 199 -11.84 13.40 -13.87
CA ALA A 199 -10.95 14.31 -14.60
C ALA A 199 -11.06 14.16 -16.11
N ARG A 200 -11.11 12.91 -16.62
CA ARG A 200 -11.30 12.63 -18.04
C ARG A 200 -12.63 13.16 -18.57
N ARG A 201 -13.74 12.90 -17.87
CA ARG A 201 -15.07 13.39 -18.27
C ARG A 201 -15.16 14.91 -18.27
N ALA A 202 -14.42 15.57 -17.40
CA ALA A 202 -14.33 17.04 -17.34
C ALA A 202 -13.39 17.64 -18.39
N GLY A 203 -12.70 16.83 -19.22
CA GLY A 203 -11.69 17.32 -20.16
C GLY A 203 -10.41 17.84 -19.48
N GLN A 204 -10.12 17.38 -18.26
CA GLN A 204 -9.01 17.85 -17.41
C GLN A 204 -7.94 16.78 -17.18
N LEU A 205 -7.85 15.80 -18.09
CA LEU A 205 -6.89 14.71 -17.99
C LEU A 205 -5.48 15.21 -18.35
N ALA A 206 -4.53 15.02 -17.44
CA ALA A 206 -3.14 15.40 -17.62
C ALA A 206 -2.39 14.40 -18.50
N GLU A 207 -1.32 14.86 -19.13
CA GLU A 207 -0.40 14.02 -19.90
C GLU A 207 0.43 13.08 -19.00
N VAL A 208 0.79 13.54 -17.79
CA VAL A 208 1.56 12.77 -16.80
C VAL A 208 0.91 12.85 -15.43
N LEU A 209 0.80 11.69 -14.76
CA LEU A 209 0.36 11.61 -13.36
C LEU A 209 1.54 11.36 -12.43
N LEU A 210 1.71 12.24 -11.44
CA LEU A 210 2.53 11.98 -10.26
C LEU A 210 1.65 11.29 -9.21
N VAL A 211 2.12 10.16 -8.67
CA VAL A 211 1.38 9.33 -7.72
C VAL A 211 2.11 9.32 -6.38
N ASP A 212 1.45 9.62 -5.24
CA ASP A 212 2.05 9.43 -3.90
C ASP A 212 2.14 7.93 -3.60
N GLY A 213 3.23 7.33 -4.07
CA GLY A 213 3.41 5.87 -4.10
C GLY A 213 4.52 5.46 -5.06
N SER A 214 5.08 4.26 -4.87
CA SER A 214 6.15 3.77 -5.75
C SER A 214 5.61 3.33 -7.12
N GLY A 215 6.49 3.36 -8.13
CA GLY A 215 6.36 2.63 -9.39
C GLY A 215 7.15 1.32 -9.35
N VAL A 216 8.14 1.16 -10.24
CA VAL A 216 9.03 -0.01 -10.28
C VAL A 216 9.92 -0.16 -9.04
N LEU A 217 10.03 0.87 -8.20
CA LEU A 217 10.65 0.84 -6.88
C LEU A 217 9.78 0.11 -5.85
N HIS A 218 9.57 -1.18 -6.12
CA HIS A 218 8.74 -2.10 -5.35
C HIS A 218 9.36 -3.50 -5.45
N GLN A 219 9.23 -4.34 -4.41
CA GLN A 219 9.71 -5.74 -4.34
C GLN A 219 9.29 -6.68 -5.50
N ARG A 220 8.45 -6.19 -6.41
CA ARG A 220 7.84 -6.93 -7.53
C ARG A 220 7.75 -6.06 -8.79
N HIS A 221 8.41 -4.90 -8.79
CA HIS A 221 8.28 -3.85 -9.80
C HIS A 221 6.82 -3.46 -10.12
N ALA A 222 5.94 -3.58 -9.12
CA ALA A 222 4.49 -3.46 -9.24
C ALA A 222 3.92 -2.47 -8.21
N GLY A 223 4.57 -1.32 -8.05
CA GLY A 223 4.07 -0.26 -7.19
C GLY A 223 2.75 0.32 -7.73
N ILE A 224 2.08 1.10 -6.88
CA ILE A 224 0.77 1.67 -7.22
C ILE A 224 0.82 2.57 -8.45
N ALA A 225 1.91 3.31 -8.68
CA ALA A 225 2.06 4.15 -9.86
C ALA A 225 2.12 3.28 -11.15
N SER A 226 2.83 2.15 -11.10
CA SER A 226 2.90 1.19 -12.20
C SER A 226 1.55 0.53 -12.48
N HIS A 227 0.85 0.08 -11.44
CA HIS A 227 -0.50 -0.46 -11.56
C HIS A 227 -1.47 0.55 -12.19
N LEU A 228 -1.48 1.77 -11.66
CA LEU A 228 -2.38 2.82 -12.13
C LEU A 228 -2.11 3.14 -13.60
N GLY A 229 -0.83 3.24 -14.00
CA GLY A 229 -0.44 3.51 -15.38
C GLY A 229 -0.84 2.40 -16.34
N VAL A 230 -0.60 1.13 -15.98
CA VAL A 230 -1.02 -0.02 -16.82
C VAL A 230 -2.54 -0.10 -16.97
N LEU A 231 -3.30 0.12 -15.89
CA LEU A 231 -4.77 0.04 -15.91
C LEU A 231 -5.40 1.18 -16.73
N THR A 232 -4.87 2.39 -16.57
CA THR A 232 -5.42 3.61 -17.21
C THR A 232 -4.85 3.87 -18.60
N GLY A 233 -3.70 3.29 -18.93
CA GLY A 233 -2.92 3.56 -20.14
C GLY A 233 -2.15 4.88 -20.11
N LEU A 234 -2.14 5.59 -18.97
CA LEU A 234 -1.51 6.90 -18.81
C LEU A 234 -0.03 6.80 -18.40
N THR A 235 0.72 7.86 -18.68
CA THR A 235 2.09 8.00 -18.17
C THR A 235 2.04 8.30 -16.68
N THR A 236 2.74 7.49 -15.88
CA THR A 236 2.72 7.62 -14.42
C THR A 236 4.13 7.62 -13.84
N VAL A 237 4.36 8.50 -12.87
CA VAL A 237 5.62 8.59 -12.11
C VAL A 237 5.28 8.41 -10.63
N GLY A 238 5.94 7.45 -10.00
CA GLY A 238 5.80 7.24 -8.56
C GLY A 238 6.74 8.14 -7.78
N VAL A 239 6.21 8.81 -6.75
CA VAL A 239 7.00 9.66 -5.84
C VAL A 239 6.62 9.32 -4.41
N THR A 240 7.60 8.97 -3.56
CA THR A 240 7.35 8.63 -2.16
C THR A 240 8.21 9.44 -1.19
N LYS A 241 7.72 9.57 0.04
CA LYS A 241 8.45 10.22 1.16
C LYS A 241 9.40 9.25 1.89
N LYS A 242 9.33 7.95 1.61
CA LYS A 242 10.09 6.86 2.25
C LYS A 242 10.54 5.84 1.21
N LEU A 243 11.74 5.31 1.39
CA LEU A 243 12.26 4.23 0.56
C LEU A 243 11.50 2.94 0.85
N LEU A 244 10.84 2.37 -0.17
CA LEU A 244 10.07 1.13 -0.04
C LEU A 244 10.97 -0.12 -0.13
N CYS A 245 11.92 -0.12 -1.07
CA CYS A 245 12.90 -1.19 -1.28
C CYS A 245 14.13 -0.63 -1.99
N GLY A 246 15.20 -1.42 -2.04
CA GLY A 246 16.49 -0.98 -2.58
C GLY A 246 17.35 -0.25 -1.56
N ASN A 247 18.53 0.17 -2.00
CA ASN A 247 19.55 0.81 -1.19
C ASN A 247 20.04 2.08 -1.88
N VAL A 248 20.32 3.10 -1.07
CA VAL A 248 20.94 4.36 -1.49
C VAL A 248 21.53 5.01 -0.25
N ASP A 249 22.76 5.50 -0.34
CA ASP A 249 23.29 6.37 0.70
C ASP A 249 22.68 7.76 0.55
N ILE A 250 21.95 8.22 1.57
CA ILE A 250 21.33 9.55 1.61
C ILE A 250 22.09 10.53 2.53
N ALA A 251 23.16 10.08 3.18
CA ALA A 251 23.96 10.93 4.05
C ALA A 251 24.65 12.03 3.24
N GLY A 252 24.61 13.26 3.78
CA GLY A 252 25.28 14.41 3.17
C GLY A 252 24.73 14.84 1.80
N MET A 253 23.52 14.42 1.41
CA MET A 253 22.93 14.89 0.14
C MET A 253 22.64 16.40 0.17
N ASP A 254 23.27 17.15 -0.74
CA ASP A 254 23.02 18.57 -0.95
C ASP A 254 21.67 18.85 -1.60
N LEU A 255 21.10 20.03 -1.33
CA LEU A 255 19.83 20.46 -1.94
C LEU A 255 19.92 20.45 -3.47
N GLY A 256 18.93 19.85 -4.13
CA GLY A 256 18.87 19.72 -5.60
C GLY A 256 19.56 18.47 -6.14
N THR A 257 20.37 17.77 -5.34
CA THR A 257 21.10 16.58 -5.80
C THR A 257 20.24 15.32 -5.84
N ALA A 258 20.57 14.44 -6.79
CA ALA A 258 19.98 13.13 -6.97
C ALA A 258 21.03 12.02 -6.77
N ARG A 259 20.60 10.88 -6.23
CA ARG A 259 21.40 9.66 -6.14
C ARG A 259 20.57 8.46 -6.58
N ASP A 260 21.20 7.51 -7.25
CA ASP A 260 20.54 6.31 -7.74
C ASP A 260 20.14 5.38 -6.60
N VAL A 261 18.96 4.79 -6.75
CA VAL A 261 18.44 3.76 -5.85
C VAL A 261 18.58 2.41 -6.54
N VAL A 262 19.41 1.56 -5.94
CA VAL A 262 19.73 0.23 -6.48
C VAL A 262 18.90 -0.84 -5.78
N HIS A 263 18.23 -1.67 -6.55
CA HIS A 263 17.51 -2.85 -6.06
C HIS A 263 17.86 -4.03 -6.95
N GLU A 264 18.27 -5.16 -6.35
CA GLU A 264 18.64 -6.38 -7.09
C GLU A 264 19.70 -6.14 -8.19
N GLY A 265 20.66 -5.25 -7.92
CA GLY A 265 21.74 -4.90 -8.85
C GLY A 265 21.34 -3.93 -9.97
N GLN A 266 20.09 -3.47 -10.01
CA GLN A 266 19.59 -2.54 -11.03
C GLN A 266 19.22 -1.18 -10.43
N VAL A 267 19.44 -0.11 -11.18
CA VAL A 267 18.93 1.22 -10.82
C VAL A 267 17.44 1.27 -11.14
N VAL A 268 16.61 1.41 -10.11
CA VAL A 268 15.14 1.35 -10.22
C VAL A 268 14.44 2.61 -9.72
N GLY A 269 15.20 3.58 -9.21
CA GLY A 269 14.67 4.83 -8.68
C GLY A 269 15.77 5.85 -8.42
N ILE A 270 15.36 7.04 -8.01
CA ILE A 270 16.23 8.16 -7.68
C ILE A 270 15.81 8.73 -6.33
N ALA A 271 16.76 8.91 -5.42
CA ALA A 271 16.58 9.74 -4.23
C ALA A 271 16.89 11.19 -4.63
N LEU A 272 15.91 12.10 -4.52
CA LEU A 272 16.06 13.52 -4.87
C LEU A 272 15.89 14.41 -3.64
N ARG A 273 16.88 15.27 -3.39
CA ARG A 273 16.87 16.23 -2.29
C ARG A 273 16.13 17.51 -2.70
N THR A 274 14.86 17.65 -2.35
CA THR A 274 13.99 18.71 -2.92
C THR A 274 13.76 19.94 -2.05
N SER A 275 14.03 19.87 -0.74
CA SER A 275 13.62 20.94 0.18
C SER A 275 14.66 21.23 1.25
N PRO A 276 14.99 22.51 1.52
CA PRO A 276 15.87 22.89 2.62
C PRO A 276 15.24 22.58 4.00
N ARG A 277 13.91 22.54 4.09
CA ARG A 277 13.16 22.34 5.35
C ARG A 277 13.18 20.92 5.93
N SER A 278 13.71 19.94 5.22
CA SER A 278 13.68 18.55 5.69
C SER A 278 14.86 17.84 5.10
N LYS A 279 15.77 17.24 5.90
CA LYS A 279 16.98 16.52 5.43
C LYS A 279 16.68 15.24 4.62
N ARG A 280 15.43 14.77 4.58
CA ARG A 280 15.07 13.52 3.89
C ARG A 280 14.69 13.79 2.43
N PRO A 281 15.26 13.05 1.46
CA PRO A 281 14.86 13.16 0.06
C PRO A 281 13.42 12.64 -0.16
N ILE A 282 12.93 12.84 -1.37
CA ILE A 282 11.85 12.03 -1.94
C ILE A 282 12.46 10.93 -2.81
N PHE A 283 11.73 9.85 -3.03
CA PHE A 283 12.16 8.76 -3.90
C PHE A 283 11.26 8.71 -5.12
N ILE A 284 11.86 8.78 -6.31
CA ILE A 284 11.17 8.87 -7.59
C ILE A 284 11.42 7.56 -8.33
N SER A 285 10.39 7.02 -8.99
CA SER A 285 10.53 5.80 -9.79
C SER A 285 9.55 5.77 -10.96
N PRO A 286 9.95 5.17 -12.10
CA PRO A 286 9.05 4.95 -13.23
C PRO A 286 7.80 4.18 -12.85
N GLY A 287 6.63 4.69 -13.21
CA GLY A 287 5.37 3.97 -13.10
C GLY A 287 5.07 3.21 -14.39
N HIS A 288 4.72 3.94 -15.46
CA HIS A 288 4.39 3.42 -16.78
C HIS A 288 4.63 4.50 -17.85
N LYS A 289 5.13 4.10 -19.03
CA LYS A 289 5.47 4.96 -20.18
C LYS A 289 6.45 6.08 -19.82
N CYS A 290 7.45 5.76 -19.01
CA CYS A 290 8.49 6.71 -18.59
C CYS A 290 9.76 5.94 -18.19
N ASP A 291 10.92 6.59 -18.28
CA ASP A 291 12.18 6.12 -17.72
C ASP A 291 12.64 7.01 -16.55
N LEU A 292 13.76 6.66 -15.91
CA LEU A 292 14.27 7.39 -14.75
C LEU A 292 14.60 8.85 -15.06
N ARG A 293 15.21 9.11 -16.22
CA ARG A 293 15.58 10.46 -16.65
C ARG A 293 14.35 11.32 -16.81
N PHE A 294 13.35 10.83 -17.53
CA PHE A 294 12.06 11.51 -17.70
C PHE A 294 11.41 11.78 -16.35
N CYS A 295 11.35 10.78 -15.46
CA CYS A 295 10.78 10.93 -14.12
C CYS A 295 11.44 12.06 -13.32
N GLN A 296 12.78 12.13 -13.33
CA GLN A 296 13.50 13.19 -12.64
C GLN A 296 13.18 14.56 -13.24
N THR A 297 13.21 14.68 -14.57
CA THR A 297 12.92 15.93 -15.28
C THR A 297 11.51 16.43 -14.97
N VAL A 298 10.49 15.60 -15.11
CA VAL A 298 9.09 16.03 -14.88
C VAL A 298 8.84 16.41 -13.43
N VAL A 299 9.45 15.71 -12.46
CA VAL A 299 9.34 16.09 -11.05
C VAL A 299 10.01 17.43 -10.80
N GLN A 300 11.21 17.66 -11.34
CA GLN A 300 11.95 18.91 -11.16
C GLN A 300 11.22 20.14 -11.75
N MET A 301 10.53 19.99 -12.88
CA MET A 301 9.77 21.08 -13.52
C MET A 301 8.75 21.72 -12.57
N VAL A 302 8.13 20.91 -11.70
CA VAL A 302 7.03 21.33 -10.81
C VAL A 302 7.44 21.45 -9.34
N LEU A 303 8.73 21.59 -9.04
CA LEU A 303 9.21 21.91 -7.68
C LEU A 303 9.12 23.42 -7.42
N ARG A 304 8.56 23.81 -6.28
CA ARG A 304 8.53 25.22 -5.80
C ARG A 304 9.00 25.33 -4.34
N GLY A 305 10.12 24.69 -4.02
CA GLY A 305 10.79 24.76 -2.71
C GLY A 305 10.13 23.95 -1.58
N ARG A 306 9.05 23.21 -1.88
CA ARG A 306 8.44 22.22 -0.98
C ARG A 306 9.12 20.85 -1.12
N ARG A 307 8.91 19.98 -0.13
CA ARG A 307 9.45 18.61 -0.17
C ARG A 307 8.78 17.78 -1.27
N LEU A 308 7.47 17.88 -1.42
CA LEU A 308 6.73 17.26 -2.51
C LEU A 308 6.65 18.21 -3.71
N PRO A 309 6.61 17.69 -4.95
CA PRO A 309 6.26 18.48 -6.13
C PRO A 309 4.84 19.05 -5.99
N GLU A 310 4.59 20.21 -6.59
CA GLU A 310 3.33 20.95 -6.43
C GLU A 310 2.07 20.11 -6.70
N PRO A 311 1.98 19.28 -7.77
CA PRO A 311 0.81 18.43 -7.99
C PRO A 311 0.49 17.52 -6.79
N LEU A 312 1.51 16.88 -6.20
CA LEU A 312 1.33 16.00 -5.05
C LEU A 312 1.10 16.75 -3.74
N TYR A 313 1.67 17.95 -3.59
CA TYR A 313 1.35 18.82 -2.48
C TYR A 313 -0.14 19.20 -2.47
N TRP A 314 -0.68 19.58 -3.64
CA TRP A 314 -2.10 19.89 -3.77
C TRP A 314 -2.97 18.65 -3.57
N ALA A 315 -2.60 17.51 -4.15
CA ALA A 315 -3.32 16.26 -3.96
C ALA A 315 -3.42 15.88 -2.47
N ASP A 316 -2.30 15.84 -1.73
CA ASP A 316 -2.27 15.53 -0.28
C ASP A 316 -3.13 16.52 0.53
N ARG A 317 -3.05 17.82 0.21
CA ARG A 317 -3.85 18.84 0.90
C ARG A 317 -5.36 18.64 0.66
N LEU A 318 -5.77 18.42 -0.57
CA LEU A 318 -7.17 18.35 -0.98
C LEU A 318 -7.85 17.09 -0.43
N CYS A 319 -7.21 15.92 -0.51
CA CYS A 319 -7.79 14.69 0.02
C CYS A 319 -7.91 14.77 1.55
N ARG A 320 -6.91 15.31 2.26
CA ARG A 320 -6.97 15.50 3.72
C ARG A 320 -8.06 16.48 4.13
N GLN A 321 -8.26 17.57 3.38
CA GLN A 321 -9.33 18.52 3.66
C GLN A 321 -10.71 17.88 3.46
N ALA A 322 -10.89 17.12 2.38
CA ALA A 322 -12.15 16.43 2.09
C ALA A 322 -12.38 15.18 2.95
N ALA A 323 -11.36 14.73 3.71
CA ALA A 323 -11.44 13.59 4.63
C ALA A 323 -11.76 13.99 6.07
N LYS A 324 -11.68 15.29 6.41
CA LYS A 324 -12.20 15.84 7.66
C LYS A 324 -13.73 15.80 7.64
#